data_AF-A0A963EG29-F1
#
_entry.id   AF-A0A963EG29-F1
#
_cell.length_a   1.000
_cell.length_b   1.000
_cell.length_c   1.000
_cell.angle_alpha   90.00
_cell.angle_beta   90.00
_cell.angle_gamma   90.00
#
_symmetry.space_group_name_H-M   'P 1'
#
loop_
_entity.id
_entity.type
_entity.pdbx_description
1 polymer ?
#
loop_
_entity_poly.entity_id
_entity_poly.type
_entity_poly.pdbx_seq_one_letter_code
_entity_poly.pdbx_strand_id
1 'polypeptide(L)'
;MTERSHAHGMAFVADAPIPPSPAPRSSTGPVGWMRENLFSGWINTLLTVLGLYLIYSVIAAILPWLLLNSTWEASSLGECRELGSGACLAVINERFGQFIYGFYPAELRWRPNLAFVLLLVALVPVLFSNVPRKLLWFSALYPVIAYFLLWGGLGLRPVSSDQFGGFLLTLIIGVTGIAASLPLGILLALGRQSDMFFIKAI
;
A
#
# COMPACT_ATOMS: atom_id res chain seq x y z
N MET A 1 31.11 -60.73 38.32
CA MET A 1 32.10 -59.90 37.62
C MET A 1 32.52 -60.68 36.38
N THR A 2 32.49 -60.04 35.21
CA THR A 2 33.00 -60.51 33.90
C THR A 2 32.40 -61.80 33.31
N GLU A 3 31.50 -61.65 32.34
CA GLU A 3 31.77 -61.91 30.91
C GLU A 3 30.46 -61.85 30.12
N ARG A 4 30.29 -60.83 29.29
CA ARG A 4 29.43 -60.91 28.11
C ARG A 4 30.32 -60.75 26.89
N SER A 5 30.90 -61.88 26.50
CA SER A 5 31.38 -62.09 25.13
C SER A 5 30.15 -62.24 24.24
N HIS A 6 29.81 -61.17 23.51
CA HIS A 6 28.99 -61.28 22.31
C HIS A 6 29.93 -61.15 21.12
N ALA A 7 30.16 -62.30 20.52
CA ALA A 7 30.89 -62.53 19.30
C ALA A 7 30.55 -61.54 18.20
N HIS A 8 31.59 -61.20 17.43
CA HIS A 8 31.45 -60.65 16.09
C HIS A 8 30.43 -61.46 15.27
N GLY A 9 29.38 -60.78 14.83
CA GLY A 9 28.45 -61.29 13.85
C GLY A 9 27.01 -60.95 14.14
N MET A 10 26.61 -59.68 14.06
CA MET A 10 25.24 -59.26 13.76
C MET A 10 25.28 -57.90 13.09
N ALA A 11 24.42 -57.73 12.09
CA ALA A 11 24.29 -56.59 11.21
C ALA A 11 24.35 -55.24 11.94
N PHE A 12 24.87 -54.21 11.27
CA PHE A 12 24.67 -52.81 11.64
C PHE A 12 23.16 -52.51 11.70
N VAL A 13 22.51 -52.78 12.83
CA VAL A 13 21.12 -52.44 13.10
C VAL A 13 21.14 -51.21 13.99
N ALA A 14 20.57 -50.11 13.52
CA ALA A 14 20.54 -48.86 14.28
C ALA A 14 19.61 -49.01 15.50
N ASP A 15 20.16 -48.82 16.71
CA ASP A 15 19.42 -48.92 17.97
C ASP A 15 18.48 -47.72 18.23
N ALA A 16 18.66 -46.63 17.49
CA ALA A 16 17.83 -45.43 17.58
C ALA A 16 17.63 -44.79 16.19
N PRO A 17 16.50 -44.13 15.94
CA PRO A 17 16.31 -43.34 14.73
C PRO A 17 17.36 -42.22 14.67
N ILE A 18 18.02 -42.08 13.51
CA ILE A 18 18.95 -40.98 13.26
C ILE A 18 18.16 -39.66 13.38
N PRO A 19 18.66 -38.65 14.11
CA PRO A 19 17.99 -37.36 14.18
C PRO A 19 17.85 -36.77 12.78
N PRO A 20 16.71 -36.14 12.45
CA PRO A 20 16.49 -35.60 11.12
C PRO A 20 17.58 -34.58 10.78
N SER A 21 18.29 -34.82 9.68
CA SER A 21 19.26 -33.87 9.15
C SER A 21 18.54 -32.56 8.80
N PRO A 22 19.16 -31.39 9.01
CA PRO A 22 18.57 -30.14 8.57
C PRO A 22 18.28 -30.20 7.07
N ALA A 23 17.14 -29.64 6.67
CA ALA A 23 16.74 -29.64 5.27
C ALA A 23 17.83 -28.99 4.39
N PRO A 24 18.05 -29.48 3.16
CA PRO A 24 19.05 -28.94 2.26
C PRO A 24 18.91 -27.42 2.13
N ARG A 25 20.03 -26.70 2.12
CA ARG A 25 20.03 -25.24 1.96
C ARG A 25 19.39 -24.77 0.66
N SER A 26 19.31 -25.65 -0.34
CA SER A 26 18.63 -25.41 -1.63
C SER A 26 17.10 -25.47 -1.56
N SER A 27 16.54 -26.03 -0.49
CA SER A 27 15.11 -26.29 -0.31
C SER A 27 14.51 -25.46 0.83
N THR A 28 15.31 -24.61 1.47
CA THR A 28 14.89 -23.75 2.58
C THR A 28 15.32 -22.30 2.35
N GLY A 29 14.59 -21.36 2.94
CA GLY A 29 14.88 -19.93 2.83
C GLY A 29 14.59 -19.31 1.45
N PRO A 30 15.13 -18.12 1.17
CA PRO A 30 14.82 -17.36 -0.05
C PRO A 30 15.20 -18.08 -1.34
N VAL A 31 16.30 -18.83 -1.33
CA VAL A 31 16.78 -19.58 -2.49
C VAL A 31 15.84 -20.74 -2.83
N GLY A 32 15.40 -21.49 -1.82
CA GLY A 32 14.37 -22.52 -2.00
C GLY A 32 13.06 -21.94 -2.53
N TRP A 33 12.62 -20.81 -1.97
CA TRP A 33 11.43 -20.10 -2.45
C TRP A 33 11.53 -19.67 -3.92
N MET A 34 12.65 -19.08 -4.34
CA MET A 34 12.84 -18.68 -5.74
C MET A 34 12.83 -19.89 -6.69
N ARG A 35 13.45 -21.00 -6.30
CA ARG A 35 13.44 -22.22 -7.12
C ARG A 35 12.04 -22.78 -7.28
N GLU A 36 11.25 -22.80 -6.21
CA GLU A 36 9.88 -23.33 -6.22
C GLU A 36 8.90 -22.42 -6.98
N ASN A 37 9.05 -21.09 -6.87
CA ASN A 37 8.07 -20.12 -7.40
C ASN A 37 8.47 -19.53 -8.76
N LEU A 38 9.75 -19.21 -8.98
CA LEU A 38 10.23 -18.54 -10.21
C LEU A 38 10.82 -19.53 -11.22
N PHE A 39 11.48 -20.59 -10.74
CA PHE A 39 12.26 -21.50 -11.59
C PHE A 39 11.81 -22.97 -11.49
N SER A 40 10.55 -23.22 -11.14
CA SER A 40 10.02 -24.59 -10.95
C SER A 40 9.93 -25.41 -12.24
N GLY A 41 9.94 -24.75 -13.40
CA GLY A 41 9.91 -25.40 -14.71
C GLY A 41 10.47 -24.49 -15.81
N TRP A 42 10.58 -25.03 -17.02
CA TRP A 42 11.18 -24.31 -18.16
C TRP A 42 10.34 -23.10 -18.59
N ILE A 43 9.00 -23.20 -18.55
CA ILE A 43 8.08 -22.09 -18.85
C ILE A 43 8.25 -20.97 -17.80
N ASN A 44 8.23 -21.32 -16.51
CA ASN A 44 8.39 -20.34 -15.43
C ASN A 44 9.77 -19.67 -15.47
N THR A 45 10.81 -20.43 -15.81
CA THR A 45 12.16 -19.90 -16.01
C THR A 45 12.19 -18.92 -17.17
N LEU A 46 11.60 -19.28 -18.32
CA LEU A 46 11.53 -18.41 -19.49
C LEU A 46 10.75 -17.12 -19.20
N LEU A 47 9.57 -17.23 -18.58
CA LEU A 47 8.76 -16.07 -18.20
C LEU A 47 9.47 -15.18 -17.18
N THR A 48 10.18 -15.78 -16.22
CA THR A 48 10.98 -15.03 -15.24
C THR A 48 12.11 -14.27 -15.93
N VAL A 49 12.88 -14.92 -16.80
CA VAL A 49 13.98 -14.28 -17.54
C VAL A 49 13.46 -13.18 -18.46
N LEU A 50 12.38 -13.44 -19.20
CA LEU A 50 11.75 -12.46 -20.07
C LEU A 50 11.20 -11.27 -19.26
N GLY A 51 10.56 -11.54 -18.13
CA GLY A 51 10.06 -10.52 -17.21
C GLY A 51 11.19 -9.65 -16.68
N LEU A 52 12.29 -10.25 -16.22
CA LEU A 52 13.48 -9.52 -15.78
C LEU A 52 14.10 -8.68 -16.91
N TYR A 53 14.15 -9.22 -18.13
CA TYR A 53 14.65 -8.50 -19.29
C TYR A 53 13.76 -7.30 -19.64
N LEU A 54 12.44 -7.45 -19.59
CA LEU A 54 11.49 -6.34 -19.80
C LEU A 54 11.59 -5.28 -18.70
N ILE A 55 11.70 -5.69 -17.44
CA ILE A 55 11.91 -4.77 -16.33
C ILE A 55 13.23 -4.01 -16.53
N TYR A 56 14.30 -4.71 -16.88
CA TYR A 56 15.59 -4.12 -17.16
C TYR A 56 15.52 -3.12 -18.31
N SER A 57 14.87 -3.46 -19.43
CA SER A 57 14.79 -2.58 -20.60
C SER A 57 13.97 -1.32 -20.32
N VAL A 58 12.85 -1.45 -19.59
CA VAL A 58 12.05 -0.31 -19.14
C VAL A 58 12.85 0.59 -18.19
N ILE A 59 13.52 0.02 -17.20
CA ILE A 59 14.35 0.79 -16.26
C ILE A 59 15.50 1.48 -17.00
N ALA A 60 16.21 0.77 -17.88
CA ALA A 60 17.32 1.34 -18.64
C ALA A 60 16.90 2.51 -19.54
N ALA A 61 15.67 2.51 -20.05
CA ALA A 61 15.12 3.62 -20.83
C ALA A 61 14.64 4.79 -19.94
N ILE A 62 13.90 4.51 -18.87
CA ILE A 62 13.27 5.55 -18.04
C ILE A 62 14.27 6.22 -17.10
N LEU A 63 15.20 5.46 -16.51
CA LEU A 63 16.06 5.97 -15.44
C LEU A 63 16.96 7.13 -15.89
N PRO A 64 17.65 7.08 -17.06
CA PRO A 64 18.44 8.21 -17.53
C PRO A 64 17.59 9.42 -17.88
N TRP A 65 16.40 9.19 -18.45
CA TRP A 65 15.48 10.26 -18.84
C TRP A 65 14.88 10.98 -17.63
N LEU A 66 14.48 10.23 -16.61
CA LEU A 66 13.79 10.76 -15.44
C LEU A 66 14.74 11.30 -14.36
N LEU A 67 15.87 10.62 -14.11
CA LEU A 67 16.76 10.95 -12.99
C LEU A 67 18.07 11.62 -13.40
N LEU A 68 18.65 11.23 -14.54
CA LEU A 68 19.98 11.72 -14.92
C LEU A 68 19.92 13.02 -15.73
N ASN A 69 18.96 13.13 -16.65
CA ASN A 69 18.86 14.25 -17.60
C ASN A 69 17.65 15.18 -17.34
N SER A 70 17.00 15.10 -16.17
CA SER A 70 15.78 15.86 -15.90
C SER A 70 16.05 17.32 -15.51
N THR A 71 15.14 18.20 -15.93
CA THR A 71 15.19 19.64 -15.70
C THR A 71 14.16 20.05 -14.64
N TRP A 72 14.61 20.66 -13.56
CA TRP A 72 13.79 20.98 -12.37
C TRP A 72 13.33 22.44 -12.30
N GLU A 73 14.03 23.33 -13.00
CA GLU A 73 13.77 24.76 -13.04
C GLU A 73 13.72 25.19 -14.52
N ALA A 74 12.59 25.72 -14.94
CA ALA A 74 12.39 26.29 -16.29
C ALA A 74 11.22 27.27 -16.24
N SER A 75 11.36 28.42 -16.89
CA SER A 75 10.34 29.47 -16.92
C SER A 75 9.25 29.19 -17.96
N SER A 76 9.52 28.34 -18.95
CA SER A 76 8.57 27.93 -19.98
C SER A 76 8.79 26.49 -20.46
N LEU A 77 7.75 25.90 -21.06
CA LEU A 77 7.83 24.56 -21.64
C LEU A 77 8.78 24.52 -22.85
N GLY A 78 8.94 25.64 -23.57
CA GLY A 78 9.90 25.79 -24.66
C GLY A 78 11.34 25.71 -24.15
N GLU A 79 11.67 26.54 -23.15
CA GLU A 79 12.98 26.53 -22.49
C GLU A 79 13.32 25.14 -21.92
N CYS A 80 12.34 24.46 -21.33
CA CYS A 80 12.53 23.12 -20.78
C CYS A 80 12.96 22.08 -21.83
N ARG A 81 12.54 22.24 -23.09
CA ARG A 81 12.93 21.37 -24.23
C ARG A 81 14.29 21.75 -24.82
N GLU A 82 14.75 22.97 -24.61
CA GLU A 82 16.03 23.47 -25.08
C GLU A 82 17.16 23.11 -24.10
N LEU A 83 16.88 23.14 -22.79
CA LEU A 83 17.85 22.85 -21.73
C LEU A 83 18.24 21.37 -21.61
N GLY A 84 17.42 20.44 -22.12
CA GLY A 84 17.72 19.02 -22.02
C GLY A 84 16.76 18.11 -22.78
N SER A 85 17.22 16.88 -23.03
CA SER A 85 16.44 15.81 -23.67
C SER A 85 15.69 14.92 -22.68
N GLY A 86 15.82 15.18 -21.37
CA GLY A 86 15.20 14.41 -20.29
C GLY A 86 13.78 14.87 -19.92
N ALA A 87 13.31 14.42 -18.76
CA ALA A 87 12.00 14.78 -18.24
C ALA A 87 11.95 16.24 -17.76
N CYS A 88 10.91 16.97 -18.15
CA CYS A 88 10.64 18.33 -17.66
C CYS A 88 9.89 18.29 -16.32
N LEU A 89 10.63 18.24 -15.21
CA LEU A 89 10.08 18.21 -13.85
C LEU A 89 9.76 19.60 -13.29
N ALA A 90 10.19 20.66 -13.98
CA ALA A 90 9.81 22.05 -13.68
C ALA A 90 8.29 22.25 -13.59
N VAL A 91 7.51 21.63 -14.50
CA VAL A 91 6.04 21.68 -14.45
C VAL A 91 5.50 21.08 -13.16
N ILE A 92 6.13 20.00 -12.67
CA ILE A 92 5.71 19.33 -11.43
C ILE A 92 6.01 20.21 -10.22
N ASN A 93 7.18 20.86 -10.20
CA ASN A 93 7.55 21.77 -9.12
C ASN A 93 6.61 22.99 -9.08
N GLU A 94 6.40 23.65 -10.21
CA GLU A 94 5.57 24.84 -10.37
C GLU A 94 4.07 24.60 -10.11
N ARG A 95 3.60 23.35 -10.28
CA ARG A 95 2.20 22.96 -10.06
C ARG A 95 2.02 21.98 -8.91
N PHE A 96 3.04 21.79 -8.07
CA PHE A 96 2.99 20.84 -6.96
C PHE A 96 1.78 21.11 -6.03
N GLY A 97 1.54 22.38 -5.70
CA GLY A 97 0.38 22.78 -4.91
C GLY A 97 -0.96 22.40 -5.54
N GLN A 98 -1.06 22.44 -6.88
CA GLN A 98 -2.26 22.03 -7.61
C GLN A 98 -2.43 20.50 -7.64
N PHE A 99 -1.33 19.74 -7.70
CA PHE A 99 -1.39 18.28 -7.58
C PHE A 99 -1.80 17.81 -6.18
N ILE A 100 -1.43 18.52 -5.13
CA ILE A 100 -1.82 18.17 -3.76
C ILE A 100 -3.23 18.65 -3.42
N TYR A 101 -3.53 19.92 -3.69
CA TYR A 101 -4.76 20.57 -3.20
C TYR A 101 -5.79 20.89 -4.30
N GLY A 102 -5.48 20.68 -5.58
CA GLY A 102 -6.33 21.14 -6.67
C GLY A 102 -6.35 22.67 -6.77
N PHE A 103 -7.55 23.23 -6.91
CA PHE A 103 -7.76 24.68 -6.96
C PHE A 103 -8.07 25.30 -5.59
N TYR A 104 -7.79 24.57 -4.50
CA TYR A 104 -8.04 25.05 -3.14
C TYR A 104 -7.22 26.32 -2.84
N PRO A 105 -7.85 27.40 -2.31
CA PRO A 105 -7.17 28.67 -2.06
C PRO A 105 -5.94 28.53 -1.15
N ALA A 106 -4.84 29.18 -1.52
CA ALA A 106 -3.55 29.03 -0.84
C ALA A 106 -3.61 29.36 0.66
N GLU A 107 -4.30 30.44 1.01
CA GLU A 107 -4.50 30.91 2.39
C GLU A 107 -5.26 29.90 3.27
N LEU A 108 -6.05 29.02 2.65
CA LEU A 108 -6.90 28.06 3.37
C LEU A 108 -6.29 26.65 3.38
N ARG A 109 -5.13 26.40 2.75
CA ARG A 109 -4.50 25.07 2.65
C ARG A 109 -4.16 24.43 4.01
N TRP A 110 -4.03 25.24 5.06
CA TRP A 110 -3.88 24.73 6.42
C TRP A 110 -5.05 23.85 6.86
N ARG A 111 -6.25 24.04 6.28
CA ARG A 111 -7.45 23.26 6.58
C ARG A 111 -7.32 21.81 6.09
N PRO A 112 -7.04 21.54 4.80
CA PRO A 112 -6.63 20.21 4.33
C PRO A 112 -5.47 19.57 5.09
N ASN A 113 -4.43 20.35 5.41
CA ASN A 113 -3.27 19.82 6.15
C ASN A 113 -3.65 19.37 7.55
N LEU A 114 -4.43 20.19 8.26
CA LEU A 114 -4.94 19.84 9.58
C LEU A 114 -5.89 18.64 9.49
N ALA A 115 -6.76 18.57 8.48
CA ALA A 115 -7.61 17.40 8.26
C ALA A 115 -6.77 16.14 8.08
N PHE A 116 -5.72 16.18 7.25
CA PHE A 116 -4.82 15.04 7.04
C PHE A 116 -4.10 14.61 8.33
N VAL A 117 -3.59 15.55 9.13
CA VAL A 117 -2.95 15.22 10.42
C VAL A 117 -3.97 14.59 11.37
N LEU A 118 -5.18 15.15 11.47
CA LEU A 118 -6.24 14.61 12.30
C LEU A 118 -6.73 13.23 11.81
N LEU A 119 -6.70 12.98 10.50
CA LEU A 119 -6.96 11.65 9.91
C LEU A 119 -5.97 10.63 10.46
N LEU A 120 -4.67 10.93 10.43
CA LEU A 120 -3.65 10.03 10.96
C LEU A 120 -3.88 9.73 12.45
N VAL A 121 -4.22 10.74 13.25
CA VAL A 121 -4.58 10.58 14.66
C VAL A 121 -5.84 9.70 14.82
N ALA A 122 -6.84 9.89 13.97
CA ALA A 122 -8.06 9.08 13.95
C ALA A 122 -7.82 7.63 13.54
N LEU A 123 -6.79 7.35 12.72
CA LEU A 123 -6.43 5.97 12.34
C LEU A 123 -5.71 5.21 13.45
N VAL A 124 -4.96 5.89 14.33
CA VAL A 124 -4.17 5.24 15.40
C VAL A 124 -4.97 4.20 16.21
N PRO A 125 -6.15 4.51 16.79
CA PRO A 125 -6.91 3.54 17.58
C PRO A 125 -7.63 2.48 16.76
N VAL A 126 -7.74 2.68 15.44
CA VAL A 126 -8.29 1.66 14.51
C VAL A 126 -7.21 0.64 14.16
N LEU A 127 -5.96 1.09 13.97
CA LEU A 127 -4.85 0.23 13.56
C LEU A 127 -4.15 -0.46 14.72
N PHE A 128 -4.07 0.19 15.89
CA PHE A 128 -3.34 -0.32 17.05
C PHE A 128 -4.28 -0.62 18.23
N SER A 129 -4.19 -1.82 18.79
CA SER A 129 -4.99 -2.25 19.94
C SER A 129 -4.48 -1.74 21.30
N ASN A 130 -3.27 -1.17 21.33
CA ASN A 130 -2.58 -0.77 22.56
C ASN A 130 -2.82 0.70 22.98
N VAL A 131 -3.87 1.34 22.44
CA VAL A 131 -4.20 2.75 22.74
C VAL A 131 -5.55 2.87 23.44
N PRO A 132 -5.80 3.94 24.21
CA PRO A 132 -7.03 4.07 24.99
C PRO A 132 -8.28 4.03 24.09
N ARG A 133 -9.22 3.11 24.40
CA ARG A 133 -10.49 2.94 23.65
C ARG A 133 -11.33 4.21 23.54
N LYS A 134 -11.16 5.18 24.45
CA LYS A 134 -11.82 6.49 24.37
C LYS A 134 -11.49 7.24 23.07
N LEU A 135 -10.33 6.98 22.48
CA LEU A 135 -9.90 7.61 21.24
C LEU A 135 -10.69 7.11 20.02
N LEU A 136 -11.37 5.96 20.10
CA LEU A 136 -12.29 5.51 19.04
C LEU A 136 -13.47 6.46 18.84
N TRP A 137 -13.90 7.18 19.88
CA TRP A 137 -14.90 8.22 19.75
C TRP A 137 -14.41 9.37 18.86
N PHE A 138 -13.12 9.70 18.94
CA PHE A 138 -12.52 10.68 18.03
C PHE A 138 -12.52 10.16 16.59
N SER A 139 -12.17 8.89 16.35
CA SER A 139 -12.24 8.28 15.02
C SER A 139 -13.66 8.28 14.44
N ALA A 140 -14.67 8.03 15.28
CA ALA A 140 -16.07 8.07 14.87
C ALA A 140 -16.55 9.50 14.55
N LEU A 141 -16.06 10.50 15.28
CA LEU A 141 -16.42 11.92 15.07
C LEU A 141 -15.62 12.59 13.94
N TYR A 142 -14.45 12.05 13.60
CA TYR A 142 -13.53 12.62 12.62
C TYR A 142 -14.16 12.94 11.25
N PRO A 143 -15.02 12.10 10.63
CA PRO A 143 -15.64 12.44 9.35
C PRO A 143 -16.45 13.74 9.39
N VAL A 144 -17.11 14.01 10.51
CA VAL A 144 -17.87 15.26 10.73
C VAL A 144 -16.92 16.44 10.88
N ILE A 145 -15.84 16.27 11.67
CA ILE A 145 -14.80 17.30 11.84
C ILE A 145 -14.16 17.64 10.48
N ALA A 146 -13.77 16.62 9.71
CA ALA A 146 -13.16 16.77 8.40
C ALA A 146 -14.09 17.47 7.40
N TYR A 147 -15.39 17.16 7.43
CA TYR A 147 -16.39 17.84 6.60
C TYR A 147 -16.40 19.36 6.82
N PHE A 148 -16.57 19.80 8.08
CA PHE A 148 -16.58 21.23 8.41
C PHE A 148 -15.22 21.89 8.14
N LEU A 149 -14.14 21.17 8.41
CA LEU A 149 -12.79 21.68 8.21
C LEU A 149 -12.48 21.86 6.72
N LEU A 150 -12.95 21.00 5.82
CA LEU A 150 -12.64 21.10 4.38
C LEU A 150 -13.62 22.00 3.62
N TRP A 151 -14.92 21.81 3.80
CA TRP A 151 -15.97 22.56 3.11
C TRP A 151 -16.09 23.97 3.68
N GLY A 152 -16.18 24.11 4.99
CA GLY A 152 -16.57 25.37 5.65
C GLY A 152 -17.82 25.21 6.48
N GLY A 153 -18.10 26.23 7.28
CA GLY A 153 -19.16 26.22 8.29
C GLY A 153 -18.68 26.78 9.62
N LEU A 154 -19.63 27.12 10.50
CA LEU A 154 -19.36 27.62 11.85
C LEU A 154 -18.41 28.83 11.91
N GLY A 155 -18.54 29.77 10.95
CA GLY A 155 -17.72 30.98 10.85
C GLY A 155 -16.50 30.89 9.92
N LEU A 156 -16.18 29.70 9.39
CA LEU A 156 -15.15 29.53 8.35
C LEU A 156 -15.69 29.87 6.96
N ARG A 157 -14.85 30.48 6.12
CA ARG A 157 -15.19 30.78 4.71
C ARG A 157 -15.55 29.47 3.98
N PRO A 158 -16.72 29.38 3.33
CA PRO A 158 -17.09 28.22 2.54
C PRO A 158 -16.20 28.15 1.29
N VAL A 159 -15.70 26.95 0.99
CA VAL A 159 -14.97 26.63 -0.23
C VAL A 159 -15.84 25.69 -1.04
N SER A 160 -16.10 26.06 -2.28
CA SER A 160 -16.96 25.29 -3.18
C SER A 160 -16.28 23.99 -3.61
N SER A 161 -17.05 22.92 -3.76
CA SER A 161 -16.54 21.58 -4.05
C SER A 161 -15.88 21.43 -5.42
N ASP A 162 -16.12 22.36 -6.36
CA ASP A 162 -15.46 22.45 -7.67
C ASP A 162 -13.97 22.78 -7.55
N GLN A 163 -13.55 23.38 -6.44
CA GLN A 163 -12.14 23.71 -6.18
C GLN A 163 -11.34 22.54 -5.63
N PHE A 164 -12.01 21.44 -5.25
CA PHE A 164 -11.38 20.29 -4.64
C PHE A 164 -10.76 19.45 -5.76
N GLY A 165 -9.49 19.10 -5.62
CA GLY A 165 -8.80 18.31 -6.64
C GLY A 165 -7.51 17.69 -6.12
N GLY A 166 -6.79 17.05 -7.05
CA GLY A 166 -5.50 16.44 -6.75
C GLY A 166 -5.59 15.32 -5.70
N PHE A 167 -4.52 15.18 -4.91
CA PHE A 167 -4.42 14.21 -3.83
C PHE A 167 -5.48 14.41 -2.75
N LEU A 168 -5.87 15.65 -2.46
CA LEU A 168 -6.93 15.94 -1.50
C LEU A 168 -8.25 15.24 -1.87
N LEU A 169 -8.68 15.36 -3.13
CA LEU A 169 -9.93 14.77 -3.58
C LEU A 169 -9.88 13.23 -3.55
N THR A 170 -8.77 12.63 -3.98
CA THR A 170 -8.61 11.17 -3.95
C THR A 170 -8.61 10.63 -2.53
N LEU A 171 -7.97 11.33 -1.59
CA LEU A 171 -7.99 10.99 -0.18
C LEU A 171 -9.41 11.05 0.40
N ILE A 172 -10.16 12.12 0.12
CA ILE A 172 -11.53 12.29 0.63
C ILE A 172 -12.42 11.15 0.13
N ILE A 173 -12.41 10.87 -1.17
CA ILE A 173 -13.23 9.80 -1.78
C ILE A 173 -12.79 8.43 -1.25
N GLY A 174 -11.48 8.19 -1.13
CA GLY A 174 -10.96 6.93 -0.61
C GLY A 174 -11.36 6.67 0.84
N VAL A 175 -11.15 7.64 1.74
CA VAL A 175 -11.50 7.50 3.16
C VAL A 175 -13.01 7.37 3.35
N THR A 176 -13.81 8.20 2.68
CA THR A 176 -15.27 8.12 2.80
C THR A 176 -15.81 6.81 2.21
N GLY A 177 -15.26 6.33 1.09
CA GLY A 177 -15.61 5.04 0.50
C GLY A 177 -15.29 3.87 1.43
N ILE A 178 -14.11 3.85 2.05
CA ILE A 178 -13.74 2.82 3.02
C ILE A 178 -14.67 2.89 4.25
N ALA A 179 -14.88 4.08 4.80
CA ALA A 179 -15.74 4.29 5.97
C ALA A 179 -17.21 3.90 5.71
N ALA A 180 -17.73 4.13 4.50
CA ALA A 180 -19.10 3.79 4.14
C ALA A 180 -19.27 2.31 3.73
N SER A 181 -18.24 1.70 3.14
CA SER A 181 -18.31 0.31 2.67
C SER A 181 -18.37 -0.71 3.80
N LEU A 182 -17.74 -0.46 4.94
CA LEU A 182 -17.77 -1.36 6.10
C LEU A 182 -19.19 -1.52 6.70
N PRO A 183 -19.91 -0.45 7.09
CA PRO A 183 -21.26 -0.58 7.62
C PRO A 183 -22.23 -1.11 6.54
N LEU A 184 -22.08 -0.69 5.29
CA LEU A 184 -22.90 -1.21 4.20
C LEU A 184 -22.66 -2.71 3.98
N GLY A 185 -21.42 -3.17 4.05
CA GLY A 185 -21.05 -4.58 3.97
C GLY A 185 -21.64 -5.40 5.12
N ILE A 186 -21.61 -4.88 6.36
CA ILE A 186 -22.25 -5.53 7.51
C ILE A 186 -23.77 -5.59 7.32
N LEU A 187 -24.41 -4.51 6.86
CA LEU A 187 -25.85 -4.48 6.61
C LEU A 187 -26.26 -5.48 5.53
N LEU A 188 -25.51 -5.58 4.43
CA LEU A 188 -25.75 -6.57 3.38
C LEU A 188 -25.53 -8.00 3.86
N ALA A 189 -24.50 -8.23 4.70
CA ALA A 189 -24.24 -9.55 5.27
C ALA A 189 -25.36 -10.00 6.23
N LEU A 190 -25.83 -9.10 7.09
CA LEU A 190 -26.98 -9.34 7.97
C LEU A 190 -28.29 -9.49 7.19
N GLY A 191 -28.48 -8.70 6.13
CA GLY A 191 -29.61 -8.82 5.22
C GLY A 191 -29.69 -10.19 4.55
N ARG A 192 -28.54 -10.75 4.14
CA ARG A 192 -28.46 -12.12 3.59
C ARG A 192 -28.79 -13.20 4.63
N GLN A 193 -28.53 -12.96 5.91
CA GLN A 193 -28.80 -13.89 7.01
C GLN A 193 -30.18 -13.68 7.66
N SER A 194 -30.93 -12.66 7.24
CA SER A 194 -32.23 -12.34 7.82
C SER A 194 -33.33 -13.20 7.20
N ASP A 195 -34.06 -13.95 8.02
CA ASP A 195 -35.21 -14.77 7.62
C ASP A 195 -36.46 -13.94 7.25
N MET A 196 -36.35 -12.61 7.12
CA MET A 196 -37.50 -11.76 6.79
C MET A 196 -37.91 -11.85 5.31
N PHE A 197 -39.18 -12.22 5.13
CA PHE A 197 -39.91 -12.52 3.89
C PHE A 197 -39.75 -11.52 2.72
N PHE A 198 -39.38 -10.26 2.98
CA PHE A 198 -39.39 -9.19 1.96
C PHE A 198 -38.28 -9.27 0.90
N ILE A 199 -37.25 -10.12 1.04
CA ILE A 199 -36.18 -10.30 0.03
C ILE A 199 -36.29 -11.62 -0.75
N LYS A 200 -37.16 -12.57 -0.33
CA LYS A 200 -37.29 -13.89 -0.99
C LYS A 200 -38.24 -13.91 -2.21
N ALA A 201 -38.89 -12.79 -2.56
CA ALA A 201 -39.94 -12.74 -3.58
C ALA A 201 -39.56 -11.99 -4.88
N ILE A 202 -38.30 -11.60 -5.04
CA ILE A 202 -37.71 -11.10 -6.29
C ILE A 202 -36.53 -11.99 -6.68
#